data_AF-A0A563U8V2-F1
#
_entry.id   AF-A0A563U8V2-F1
#
_cell.length_a   1.000
_cell.length_b   1.000
_cell.length_c   1.000
_cell.angle_alpha   90.00
_cell.angle_beta   90.00
_cell.angle_gamma   90.00
#
_symmetry.space_group_name_H-M   'P 1'
#
loop_
_entity.id
_entity.type
_entity.pdbx_description
1 polymer ?
#
loop_
_entity_poly.entity_id
_entity_poly.type
_entity_poly.pdbx_seq_one_letter_code
_entity_poly.pdbx_strand_id
1 'polypeptide(L)'
;MTTLIVKVDDERTESLKKILSEIPYVHEVEEERSQDQFQEPSEQYQRVKAILDKAKGKNLFNDIKDPSEWQREIRKEWDRDF
;
A
#
# COMPACT_ATOMS: atom_id res chain seq x y z
N MET A 1 26.83 -19.33 22.39
CA MET A 1 26.33 -18.63 21.20
C MET A 1 26.43 -17.16 21.51
N THR A 2 27.13 -16.39 20.67
CA THR A 2 27.37 -14.96 20.90
C THR A 2 26.84 -14.22 19.67
N THR A 3 25.93 -13.28 19.89
CA THR A 3 25.32 -12.50 18.81
C THR A 3 26.07 -11.18 18.67
N LEU A 4 26.51 -10.88 17.44
CA LEU A 4 27.12 -9.61 17.09
C LEU A 4 26.14 -8.84 16.20
N ILE A 5 25.81 -7.61 16.59
CA ILE A 5 24.94 -6.72 15.82
C ILE A 5 25.82 -5.67 15.14
N VAL A 6 25.81 -5.66 13.81
CA VAL A 6 26.59 -4.72 12.99
C VAL A 6 25.61 -3.81 12.27
N LYS A 7 25.75 -2.50 12.47
CA LYS A 7 24.97 -1.47 11.76
C LYS A 7 25.85 -0.82 10.70
N VAL A 8 25.31 -0.63 9.51
CA VAL A 8 26.03 -0.10 8.35
C VAL A 8 25.15 0.95 7.67
N ASP A 9 25.71 2.14 7.46
CA ASP A 9 25.02 3.28 6.85
C ASP A 9 25.30 3.40 5.33
N ASP A 10 25.71 2.31 4.69
CA ASP A 10 26.27 2.26 3.33
C ASP A 10 25.47 1.28 2.45
N GLU A 11 25.31 1.59 1.16
CA GLU A 11 24.60 0.79 0.16
C GLU A 11 25.21 -0.60 -0.08
N ARG A 12 26.39 -0.86 0.49
CA ARG A 12 27.15 -2.11 0.32
C ARG A 12 26.72 -3.26 1.25
N THR A 13 25.56 -3.19 1.88
CA THR A 13 25.00 -4.22 2.79
C THR A 13 25.03 -5.64 2.20
N GLU A 14 24.71 -5.78 0.91
CA GLU A 14 24.74 -7.08 0.21
C GLU A 14 26.15 -7.69 0.13
N SER A 15 27.18 -6.85 -0.05
CA SER A 15 28.58 -7.31 -0.09
C SER A 15 29.04 -7.75 1.30
N LEU A 16 28.66 -7.03 2.35
CA LEU A 16 29.00 -7.40 3.72
C LEU A 16 28.32 -8.71 4.13
N LYS A 17 27.04 -8.89 3.78
CA LYS A 17 26.30 -10.12 4.04
C LYS A 17 27.01 -11.34 3.44
N LYS A 18 27.48 -11.23 2.19
CA LYS A 18 28.23 -12.29 1.53
C LYS A 18 29.51 -12.64 2.29
N ILE A 19 30.31 -11.63 2.66
CA ILE A 19 31.55 -11.84 3.42
C ILE A 19 31.27 -12.53 4.76
N LEU A 20 30.25 -12.08 5.50
CA LEU A 20 29.90 -12.68 6.79
C LEU A 20 29.42 -14.12 6.65
N SER A 21 28.69 -14.44 5.58
CA SER A 21 28.22 -15.81 5.32
C SER A 21 29.31 -16.80 4.92
N GLU A 22 30.47 -16.31 4.46
CA GLU A 22 31.62 -17.15 4.08
C GLU A 22 32.49 -17.54 5.29
N ILE A 23 32.24 -16.96 6.47
CA ILE A 23 33.02 -17.22 7.67
C ILE A 23 32.57 -18.55 8.32
N PRO A 24 33.46 -19.54 8.54
CA PRO A 24 33.08 -20.89 8.95
C PRO A 24 32.33 -21.02 10.28
N TYR A 25 32.51 -20.05 11.18
CA TYR A 25 31.91 -20.03 12.51
C TYR A 25 30.69 -19.10 12.61
N VAL A 26 30.30 -18.45 11.50
CA VAL A 26 29.06 -17.69 11.44
C VAL A 26 27.94 -18.67 11.12
N HIS A 27 27.03 -18.83 12.07
CA HIS A 27 25.91 -19.75 11.93
C HIS A 27 24.78 -19.17 11.07
N GLU A 28 24.52 -17.87 11.22
CA GLU A 28 23.39 -17.19 10.60
C GLU A 28 23.70 -15.69 10.42
N VAL A 29 23.21 -15.11 9.33
CA VAL A 29 23.31 -13.68 9.02
C VAL A 29 21.92 -13.17 8.69
N GLU A 30 21.34 -12.40 9.60
CA GLU A 30 20.05 -11.73 9.40
C GLU A 30 20.26 -10.30 8.94
N GLU A 31 19.46 -9.88 7.98
CA GLU A 31 19.38 -8.50 7.54
C GLU A 31 18.07 -7.93 8.06
N GLU A 32 18.15 -6.91 8.91
CA GLU A 32 16.99 -6.10 9.27
C GLU A 32 16.64 -5.24 8.05
N ARG A 33 15.95 -5.85 7.08
CA ARG A 33 15.32 -5.11 5.99
C ARG A 33 14.25 -4.26 6.65
N SER A 34 14.49 -2.96 6.73
CA SER A 34 13.42 -1.97 6.85
C SER A 34 12.43 -2.35 5.77
N GLN A 35 11.33 -2.98 6.18
CA GLN A 35 10.23 -3.27 5.31
C GLN A 35 9.63 -1.90 4.94
N ASP A 36 10.20 -1.27 3.92
CA ASP A 36 9.42 -0.54 2.94
C ASP A 36 8.57 -1.58 2.20
N GLN A 37 7.72 -2.28 2.95
CA GLN A 37 6.40 -2.56 2.44
C GLN A 37 5.90 -1.19 2.02
N PHE A 38 5.50 -1.05 0.76
CA PHE A 38 4.57 -0.02 0.36
C PHE A 38 3.37 -0.11 1.32
N GLN A 39 3.47 0.54 2.47
CA GLN A 39 2.33 0.97 3.22
C GLN A 39 1.72 1.97 2.26
N GLU A 40 0.75 1.53 1.46
CA GLU A 40 -0.29 2.46 1.02
C GLU A 40 -0.58 3.32 2.25
N PRO A 41 -0.40 4.65 2.19
CA PRO A 41 -0.51 5.49 3.37
C PRO A 41 -1.83 5.14 4.01
N SER A 42 -1.77 4.41 5.11
CA SER A 42 -2.92 3.72 5.67
C SER A 42 -4.00 4.75 5.97
N GLU A 43 -3.58 5.96 6.29
CA GLU A 43 -4.39 7.17 6.34
C GLU A 43 -5.23 7.45 5.09
N GLN A 44 -4.70 7.46 3.87
CA GLN A 44 -5.51 7.83 2.69
C GLN A 44 -6.58 6.79 2.41
N TYR A 45 -6.20 5.51 2.36
CA TYR A 45 -7.16 4.43 2.18
C TYR A 45 -8.21 4.42 3.31
N GLN A 46 -7.77 4.53 4.57
CA GLN A 46 -8.69 4.57 5.72
C GLN A 46 -9.57 5.82 5.71
N ARG A 47 -9.07 6.97 5.25
CA ARG A 47 -9.84 8.21 5.16
C ARG A 47 -10.90 8.12 4.06
N VAL A 48 -10.55 7.58 2.89
CA VAL A 48 -11.52 7.29 1.81
C VAL A 48 -12.55 6.28 2.30
N LYS A 49 -12.13 5.20 2.94
CA LYS A 49 -13.01 4.18 3.51
C LYS A 49 -13.96 4.77 4.56
N ALA A 50 -13.46 5.61 5.47
CA ALA A 50 -14.29 6.27 6.48
C ALA A 50 -15.31 7.25 5.88
N ILE A 51 -14.95 7.94 4.79
CA ILE A 51 -15.89 8.80 4.04
C ILE A 51 -17.00 7.93 3.42
N LEU A 52 -16.62 6.83 2.75
CA LEU A 52 -17.56 5.89 2.13
C LEU A 52 -18.46 5.22 3.17
N ASP A 53 -17.93 4.79 4.31
CA ASP A 53 -18.72 4.16 5.37
C ASP A 53 -19.68 5.14 6.04
N LYS A 54 -19.28 6.41 6.25
CA LYS A 54 -20.19 7.49 6.70
C LYS A 54 -21.29 7.80 5.68
N ALA A 55 -21.00 7.58 4.39
CA ALA A 55 -21.93 7.79 3.29
C ALA A 55 -22.90 6.60 3.14
N LYS A 56 -22.45 5.36 3.38
CA LYS A 56 -23.16 4.09 3.13
C LYS A 56 -24.51 3.91 3.86
N GLY A 57 -24.78 4.70 4.90
CA GLY A 57 -26.04 4.69 5.66
C GLY A 57 -26.94 5.90 5.42
N LYS A 58 -26.47 6.90 4.67
CA LYS A 58 -27.34 7.93 4.12
C LYS A 58 -27.93 7.31 2.86
N ASN A 59 -29.24 7.44 2.70
CA ASN A 59 -30.03 7.06 1.54
C ASN A 59 -29.58 7.80 0.25
N LEU A 60 -28.29 7.70 -0.07
CA LEU A 60 -27.65 8.28 -1.22
C LEU A 60 -28.28 7.62 -2.43
N PHE A 61 -28.72 8.45 -3.37
CA PHE A 61 -29.33 8.01 -4.60
C PHE A 61 -30.76 7.43 -4.46
N ASN A 62 -31.42 7.57 -3.30
CA ASN A 62 -32.84 7.18 -3.16
C ASN A 62 -33.80 8.08 -3.97
N ASP A 63 -33.34 9.28 -4.31
CA ASP A 63 -33.98 10.21 -5.22
C ASP A 63 -33.88 9.76 -6.69
N ILE A 64 -32.98 8.80 -6.98
CA ILE A 64 -32.80 8.24 -8.32
C ILE A 64 -33.76 7.06 -8.51
N LYS A 65 -34.89 7.36 -9.14
CA LYS A 65 -35.97 6.39 -9.40
C LYS A 65 -35.57 5.24 -10.32
N ASP A 66 -34.75 5.52 -11.34
CA ASP A 66 -34.14 4.52 -12.23
C ASP A 66 -32.65 4.81 -12.41
N PRO A 67 -31.78 4.10 -11.66
CA PRO A 67 -30.33 4.28 -11.76
C PRO A 67 -29.77 4.00 -13.15
N SER A 68 -30.37 3.06 -13.90
CA SER A 68 -29.87 2.67 -15.22
C SER A 68 -30.14 3.75 -16.25
N GLU A 69 -31.34 4.34 -16.21
CA GLU A 69 -31.69 5.47 -17.07
C GLU A 69 -30.90 6.72 -16.69
N TRP A 70 -30.77 7.02 -15.39
CA TRP A 70 -29.95 8.13 -14.91
C TRP A 70 -28.49 8.04 -15.38
N GLN A 71 -27.86 6.87 -15.27
CA GLN A 71 -26.50 6.65 -15.78
C GLN A 71 -26.42 6.79 -17.30
N ARG A 72 -27.44 6.37 -18.04
CA ARG A 72 -27.50 6.51 -19.51
C ARG A 72 -27.63 7.97 -19.92
N GLU A 73 -28.47 8.75 -19.25
CA GLU A 73 -28.61 10.18 -19.50
C GLU A 73 -27.31 10.92 -19.16
N ILE A 74 -26.65 10.54 -18.05
CA ILE A 74 -25.29 11.04 -17.75
C ILE A 74 -24.33 10.68 -18.87
N ARG A 75 -24.31 9.45 -19.40
CA ARG A 75 -23.40 9.12 -20.49
C ARG A 75 -23.68 9.94 -21.76
N LYS A 76 -24.95 10.19 -22.08
CA LYS A 76 -25.36 10.99 -23.23
C LYS A 76 -24.92 12.45 -23.15
N GLU A 77 -24.85 13.06 -21.96
CA GLU A 77 -24.33 14.43 -21.80
C GLU A 77 -22.82 14.52 -22.12
N TRP A 78 -22.05 13.44 -21.94
CA TRP A 78 -20.65 13.37 -22.40
C TRP A 78 -20.53 13.12 -23.91
N ASP A 79 -21.48 12.41 -24.50
CA ASP A 79 -21.50 12.09 -25.93
C ASP A 79 -22.08 13.22 -26.81
N ARG A 80 -22.58 14.32 -26.21
CA ARG A 80 -23.23 15.44 -26.94
C ARG A 80 -22.27 16.50 -27.48
N ASP A 81 -20.99 16.43 -27.15
CA ASP A 81 -19.96 17.41 -27.57
C ASP A 81 -19.01 16.88 -28.67
N PHE A 82 -19.47 15.95 -29.53
CA PHE A 82 -18.75 15.53 -30.74
C PHE A 82 -19.61 15.64 -32.01
#